data_AF-A0A4Y2PW80-F1
#
_entry.id   AF-A0A4Y2PW80-F1
#
_cell.length_a   1.000
_cell.length_b   1.000
_cell.length_c   1.000
_cell.angle_alpha   90.00
_cell.angle_beta   90.00
_cell.angle_gamma   90.00
#
_symmetry.space_group_name_H-M   'P 1'
#
loop_
_entity.id
_entity.type
_entity.pdbx_description
1 polymer ?
#
loop_
_entity_poly.entity_id
_entity_poly.type
_entity_poly.pdbx_seq_one_letter_code
_entity_poly.pdbx_strand_id
1 'polypeptide(L)'
;MDNSIFENTQFPYNIATESSNEPLKILQINLARAKAATNQLQETASTIKPDVILVQEQYINNNGIPGIPQTWKTFSSSNQKAAILIPSPKLKSAFLATKVNMVALKIQTSSFPITIISAYSSPAQDVHTTLQKIHEIITSLPEEKIIIGADLNGHNTLSGYRSNDNRGKGILDFILANNLNVCWPVVSVNCRVTQIPGSLKYKIALIQFT
;
A
#
# COMPACT_ATOMS: atom_id res chain seq x y z
N MET A 1 -18.41 47.32 8.47
CA MET A 1 -19.26 46.29 7.86
C MET A 1 -18.34 45.17 7.43
N ASP A 2 -18.46 44.09 8.19
CA ASP A 2 -18.06 42.68 8.02
C ASP A 2 -16.62 42.29 7.62
N ASN A 3 -15.86 42.02 8.68
CA ASN A 3 -14.93 40.89 8.79
C ASN A 3 -15.72 39.58 9.00
N SER A 4 -15.46 38.54 8.20
CA SER A 4 -15.65 37.09 8.49
C SER A 4 -15.57 36.32 7.16
N ILE A 5 -15.03 35.11 6.99
CA ILE A 5 -14.36 34.09 7.79
C ILE A 5 -13.59 33.28 6.73
N PHE A 6 -12.25 33.25 6.77
CA PHE A 6 -11.51 32.09 6.28
C PHE A 6 -11.16 31.29 7.53
N GLU A 7 -11.93 30.23 7.78
CA GLU A 7 -11.66 29.29 8.85
C GLU A 7 -10.33 28.60 8.57
N ASN A 8 -9.29 29.11 9.23
CA ASN A 8 -8.06 28.41 9.55
C ASN A 8 -8.43 27.16 10.35
N THR A 9 -8.53 26.01 9.69
CA THR A 9 -8.53 24.72 10.38
C THR A 9 -7.09 24.38 10.76
N GLN A 10 -6.58 25.10 11.77
CA GLN A 10 -5.42 24.66 12.53
C GLN A 10 -5.78 23.35 13.23
N PHE A 11 -5.18 22.25 12.77
CA PHE A 11 -5.21 20.99 13.50
C PHE A 11 -4.52 21.20 14.86
N PRO A 12 -5.17 20.91 15.99
CA PRO A 12 -4.56 21.09 17.29
C PRO A 12 -3.43 20.07 17.48
N TYR A 13 -2.20 20.57 17.42
CA TYR A 13 -1.02 19.88 17.92
C TYR A 13 -0.98 20.01 19.45
N ASN A 14 -1.09 18.87 20.12
CA ASN A 14 -0.26 18.46 21.27
C ASN A 14 -1.01 17.44 22.13
N ILE A 15 -0.73 16.16 21.90
CA ILE A 15 -0.56 15.19 22.99
C ILE A 15 0.66 14.38 22.59
N ALA A 16 1.76 14.54 23.34
CA ALA A 16 2.91 13.67 23.26
C ALA A 16 2.47 12.26 23.67
N THR A 17 2.08 11.44 22.70
CA THR A 17 2.01 10.00 22.88
C THR A 17 3.44 9.48 22.91
N GLU A 18 3.80 8.77 23.97
CA GLU A 18 5.09 8.07 24.12
C GLU A 18 5.55 7.52 22.78
N SER A 19 6.72 7.98 22.34
CA SER A 19 7.29 7.63 21.05
C SER A 19 7.68 6.16 21.06
N SER A 20 6.78 5.28 20.62
CA SER A 20 7.23 3.99 20.12
C SER A 20 8.03 4.28 18.85
N ASN A 21 9.36 4.18 18.94
CA ASN A 21 10.27 4.08 17.78
C ASN A 21 10.08 2.74 17.03
N GLU A 22 8.97 2.05 17.29
CA GLU A 22 8.65 0.77 16.71
C GLU A 22 8.46 0.92 15.21
N PRO A 23 9.11 0.06 14.41
CA PRO A 23 9.00 0.11 12.97
C PRO A 23 7.56 -0.24 12.55
N LEU A 24 7.05 0.46 11.54
CA LEU A 24 5.75 0.18 10.95
C LEU A 24 5.81 -1.20 10.26
N LYS A 25 4.98 -2.15 10.72
CA LYS A 25 4.91 -3.51 10.17
C LYS A 25 3.87 -3.56 9.05
N ILE A 26 4.35 -3.75 7.83
CA ILE A 26 3.51 -3.84 6.64
C ILE A 26 3.52 -5.29 6.13
N LEU A 27 2.33 -5.84 5.94
CA LEU A 27 2.10 -7.10 5.25
C LEU A 27 1.58 -6.82 3.84
N GLN A 28 2.23 -7.33 2.81
CA GLN A 28 1.68 -7.31 1.44
C GLN A 28 1.27 -8.73 1.04
N ILE A 29 0.11 -8.88 0.40
CA ILE A 29 -0.38 -10.18 -0.06
C ILE A 29 -1.32 -10.07 -1.26
N ASN A 30 -1.11 -10.91 -2.27
CA ASN A 30 -2.13 -11.22 -3.28
C ASN A 30 -2.94 -12.46 -2.81
N LEU A 31 -4.27 -12.31 -2.68
CA LEU A 31 -5.18 -13.37 -2.20
C LEU A 31 -5.75 -14.26 -3.32
N ALA A 32 -5.42 -13.99 -4.59
CA ALA A 32 -5.82 -14.76 -5.76
C ALA A 32 -7.34 -15.05 -5.85
N ARG A 33 -8.15 -14.15 -5.31
CA ARG A 33 -9.61 -14.22 -5.14
C ARG A 33 -10.09 -15.45 -4.36
N ALA A 34 -9.21 -16.10 -3.63
CA ALA A 34 -9.52 -17.31 -2.89
C ALA A 34 -10.10 -16.94 -1.51
N LYS A 35 -11.35 -17.34 -1.27
CA LYS A 35 -11.99 -17.20 0.05
C LYS A 35 -11.16 -17.83 1.17
N ALA A 36 -10.54 -18.98 0.89
CA ALA A 36 -9.66 -19.67 1.84
C ALA A 36 -8.42 -18.82 2.20
N ALA A 37 -7.80 -18.15 1.22
CA ALA A 37 -6.67 -17.26 1.48
C ALA A 37 -7.06 -16.06 2.33
N THR A 38 -8.25 -15.47 2.09
CA THR A 38 -8.78 -14.40 2.93
C THR A 38 -9.01 -14.85 4.37
N ASN A 39 -9.55 -16.06 4.58
CA ASN A 39 -9.72 -16.61 5.94
C ASN A 39 -8.35 -16.82 6.62
N GLN A 40 -7.37 -17.36 5.91
CA GLN A 40 -6.01 -17.58 6.44
C GLN A 40 -5.29 -16.26 6.77
N LEU A 41 -5.63 -15.17 6.08
CA LEU A 41 -5.05 -13.86 6.35
C LEU A 41 -5.32 -13.41 7.79
N GLN A 42 -6.49 -13.74 8.37
CA GLN A 42 -6.80 -13.39 9.77
C GLN A 42 -5.85 -14.10 10.74
N GLU A 43 -5.67 -15.41 10.59
CA GLU A 43 -4.75 -16.20 11.43
C GLU A 43 -3.31 -15.70 11.29
N THR A 44 -2.91 -15.45 10.05
CA THR A 44 -1.59 -14.89 9.71
C THR A 44 -1.37 -13.53 10.38
N ALA A 45 -2.36 -12.64 10.32
CA ALA A 45 -2.28 -11.32 10.94
C ALA A 45 -2.27 -11.39 12.47
N SER A 46 -2.91 -12.39 13.09
CA SER A 46 -2.85 -12.60 14.55
C SER A 46 -1.44 -12.96 15.04
N THR A 47 -0.68 -13.66 14.19
CA THR A 47 0.70 -14.07 14.47
C THR A 47 1.68 -12.95 14.15
N ILE A 48 1.61 -12.39 12.95
CA ILE A 48 2.54 -11.35 12.45
C ILE A 48 2.29 -10.01 13.14
N LYS A 49 1.03 -9.74 13.52
CA LYS A 49 0.54 -8.46 14.06
C LYS A 49 0.95 -7.26 13.20
N PRO A 50 0.59 -7.24 11.90
CA PRO A 50 0.91 -6.12 11.03
C PRO A 50 0.06 -4.90 11.40
N ASP A 51 0.64 -3.71 11.26
CA ASP A 51 -0.06 -2.43 11.42
C ASP A 51 -0.91 -2.12 10.19
N VAL A 52 -0.42 -2.49 9.00
CA VAL A 52 -1.06 -2.25 7.70
C VAL A 52 -0.92 -3.50 6.83
N ILE A 53 -1.99 -3.85 6.11
CA ILE A 53 -2.00 -4.94 5.15
C ILE A 53 -2.36 -4.40 3.75
N LEU A 54 -1.50 -4.62 2.77
CA LEU A 54 -1.67 -4.24 1.36
C LEU A 54 -2.13 -5.46 0.59
N VAL A 55 -3.40 -5.47 0.22
CA VAL A 55 -4.07 -6.64 -0.36
C VAL A 55 -4.30 -6.43 -1.85
N GLN A 56 -4.03 -7.45 -2.65
CA GLN A 56 -4.43 -7.55 -4.05
C GLN A 56 -5.32 -8.78 -4.28
N GLU A 57 -6.21 -8.70 -5.26
CA GLU A 57 -7.18 -9.74 -5.64
C GLU A 57 -7.92 -10.39 -4.47
N GLN A 58 -8.47 -9.60 -3.55
CA GLN A 58 -9.34 -10.11 -2.51
C GLN A 58 -10.63 -10.75 -3.07
N TYR A 59 -11.14 -11.79 -2.41
CA TYR A 59 -12.50 -12.29 -2.67
C TYR A 59 -13.54 -11.28 -2.20
N ILE A 60 -14.48 -10.91 -3.07
CA ILE A 60 -15.56 -9.95 -2.78
C ILE A 60 -16.91 -10.67 -2.74
N ASN A 61 -17.70 -10.37 -1.72
CA ASN A 61 -19.11 -10.76 -1.65
C ASN A 61 -19.92 -9.63 -1.03
N ASN A 62 -21.07 -9.27 -1.62
CA ASN A 62 -21.93 -8.17 -1.17
C ASN A 62 -21.17 -6.86 -0.89
N ASN A 63 -20.24 -6.49 -1.78
CA ASN A 63 -19.38 -5.30 -1.66
C ASN A 63 -18.45 -5.26 -0.43
N GLY A 64 -18.28 -6.40 0.26
CA GLY A 64 -17.35 -6.58 1.36
C GLY A 64 -16.29 -7.64 1.06
N ILE A 65 -15.32 -7.75 1.96
CA ILE A 65 -14.28 -8.79 1.96
C ILE A 65 -14.61 -9.78 3.08
N PRO A 66 -15.29 -10.92 2.80
CA PRO A 66 -15.66 -11.88 3.83
C PRO A 66 -14.44 -12.43 4.56
N GLY A 67 -14.57 -12.68 5.87
CA GLY A 67 -13.48 -13.20 6.70
C GLY A 67 -12.56 -12.13 7.30
N ILE A 68 -12.69 -10.87 6.87
CA ILE A 68 -11.99 -9.75 7.51
C ILE A 68 -12.78 -9.28 8.75
N PRO A 69 -12.14 -9.14 9.93
CA PRO A 69 -12.79 -8.61 11.12
C PRO A 69 -13.35 -7.20 10.91
N GLN A 70 -14.57 -6.94 11.40
CA GLN A 70 -15.22 -5.62 11.29
C GLN A 70 -14.47 -4.51 12.04
N THR A 71 -13.62 -4.87 13.01
CA THR A 71 -12.75 -3.93 13.73
C THR A 71 -11.63 -3.38 12.86
N TRP A 72 -11.32 -4.03 11.74
CA TRP A 72 -10.29 -3.58 10.81
C TRP A 72 -10.86 -2.52 9.88
N LYS A 73 -10.18 -1.38 9.75
CA LYS A 73 -10.56 -0.38 8.75
C LYS A 73 -10.17 -0.92 7.38
N THR A 74 -11.10 -0.90 6.43
CA THR A 74 -10.92 -1.43 5.08
C THR A 74 -11.14 -0.33 4.06
N PHE A 75 -10.18 -0.16 3.16
CA PHE A 75 -10.26 0.80 2.06
C PHE A 75 -9.96 0.08 0.75
N SER A 76 -10.88 0.15 -0.21
CA SER A 76 -10.78 -0.58 -1.48
C SER A 76 -10.62 0.38 -2.66
N SER A 77 -9.89 -0.10 -3.66
CA SER A 77 -9.94 0.45 -5.02
C SER A 77 -11.35 0.39 -5.59
N SER A 78 -11.68 1.25 -6.56
CA SER A 78 -13.05 1.39 -7.07
C SER A 78 -13.60 0.10 -7.72
N ASN A 79 -12.73 -0.75 -8.25
CA ASN A 79 -13.07 -2.06 -8.80
C ASN A 79 -12.67 -3.23 -7.88
N GLN A 80 -12.31 -2.94 -6.63
CA GLN A 80 -12.06 -3.92 -5.58
C GLN A 80 -10.98 -4.97 -5.92
N LYS A 81 -9.98 -4.61 -6.74
CA LYS A 81 -8.82 -5.46 -7.03
C LYS A 81 -7.61 -5.22 -6.14
N ALA A 82 -7.59 -4.10 -5.45
CA ALA A 82 -6.62 -3.75 -4.42
C ALA A 82 -7.34 -3.18 -3.20
N ALA A 83 -6.81 -3.42 -2.01
CA ALA A 83 -7.29 -2.86 -0.76
C ALA A 83 -6.13 -2.57 0.22
N ILE A 84 -6.41 -1.71 1.19
CA ILE A 84 -5.59 -1.50 2.38
C ILE A 84 -6.45 -1.84 3.60
N LEU A 85 -5.96 -2.76 4.43
CA LEU A 85 -6.56 -3.11 5.71
C LEU A 85 -5.70 -2.54 6.84
N ILE A 86 -6.35 -2.02 7.87
CA ILE A 86 -5.69 -1.52 9.09
C ILE A 86 -6.23 -2.32 10.29
N PRO A 87 -5.51 -3.36 10.72
CA PRO A 87 -5.90 -4.16 11.89
C PRO A 87 -5.85 -3.40 13.20
N SER A 88 -4.90 -2.47 13.34
CA SER A 88 -4.69 -1.72 14.58
C SER A 88 -5.64 -0.52 14.67
N PRO A 89 -6.57 -0.46 15.64
CA PRO A 89 -7.47 0.68 15.80
C PRO A 89 -6.72 1.95 16.25
N LYS A 90 -5.52 1.78 16.84
CA LYS A 90 -4.66 2.88 17.29
C LYS A 90 -4.01 3.63 16.13
N LEU A 91 -3.84 2.97 14.98
CA LEU A 91 -3.20 3.59 13.82
C LEU A 91 -4.16 4.62 13.21
N LYS A 92 -3.74 5.88 13.25
CA LYS A 92 -4.47 6.98 12.63
C LYS A 92 -4.18 7.00 11.13
N SER A 93 -5.25 6.97 10.36
CA SER A 93 -5.21 7.03 8.91
C SER A 93 -6.20 8.04 8.37
N ALA A 94 -5.85 8.68 7.28
CA ALA A 94 -6.73 9.54 6.50
C ALA A 94 -6.82 9.00 5.07
N PHE A 95 -8.03 8.96 4.53
CA PHE A 95 -8.25 8.59 3.14
C PHE A 95 -7.62 9.64 2.22
N LEU A 96 -6.89 9.17 1.20
CA LEU A 96 -6.28 10.06 0.21
C LEU A 96 -6.98 9.93 -1.15
N ALA A 97 -7.02 8.71 -1.71
CA ALA A 97 -7.62 8.49 -3.02
C ALA A 97 -8.03 7.04 -3.24
N THR A 98 -9.06 6.85 -4.07
CA THR A 98 -9.40 5.56 -4.68
C THR A 98 -9.44 5.73 -6.19
N LYS A 99 -8.81 4.80 -6.91
CA LYS A 99 -8.79 4.73 -8.38
C LYS A 99 -9.04 3.28 -8.80
N VAL A 100 -9.27 3.06 -10.10
CA VAL A 100 -9.35 1.69 -10.63
C VAL A 100 -8.00 0.99 -10.41
N ASN A 101 -8.04 -0.18 -9.76
CA ASN A 101 -6.90 -0.99 -9.33
C ASN A 101 -5.97 -0.39 -8.27
N MET A 102 -6.28 0.75 -7.66
CA MET A 102 -5.39 1.38 -6.68
C MET A 102 -6.16 2.11 -5.58
N VAL A 103 -5.65 2.03 -4.35
CA VAL A 103 -6.12 2.82 -3.21
C VAL A 103 -4.92 3.40 -2.47
N ALA A 104 -5.06 4.63 -1.98
CA ALA A 104 -4.02 5.34 -1.26
C ALA A 104 -4.57 5.94 0.03
N LEU A 105 -3.79 5.84 1.11
CA LEU A 105 -4.08 6.41 2.43
C LEU A 105 -2.86 7.18 2.94
N LYS A 106 -3.10 8.19 3.78
CA LYS A 106 -2.08 8.76 4.65
C LYS A 106 -2.12 8.08 6.01
N ILE A 107 -0.98 7.57 6.46
CA ILE A 107 -0.79 7.01 7.80
C ILE A 107 0.00 8.00 8.63
N GLN A 108 -0.55 8.38 9.78
CA GLN A 108 0.18 9.20 10.74
C GLN A 108 1.12 8.32 11.55
N THR A 109 2.43 8.56 11.44
CA THR A 109 3.42 7.99 12.36
C THR A 109 3.79 9.00 13.44
N SER A 110 4.57 8.58 14.43
CA SER A 110 5.11 9.47 15.47
C SER A 110 6.06 10.54 14.92
N SER A 111 6.72 10.27 13.79
CA SER A 111 7.75 11.16 13.22
C SER A 111 7.22 11.99 12.05
N PHE A 112 6.56 11.36 11.07
CA PHE A 112 6.03 12.03 9.88
C PHE A 112 4.86 11.23 9.26
N PRO A 113 3.96 11.89 8.53
CA PRO A 113 2.95 11.17 7.75
C PRO A 113 3.62 10.39 6.61
N ILE A 114 3.11 9.18 6.35
CA ILE A 114 3.52 8.32 5.24
C ILE A 114 2.31 8.07 4.36
N THR A 115 2.46 8.27 3.06
CA THR A 115 1.45 7.84 2.08
C THR A 115 1.68 6.38 1.73
N ILE A 116 0.65 5.56 1.87
CA ILE A 116 0.67 4.13 1.55
C ILE A 116 -0.28 3.87 0.39
N ILE A 117 0.21 3.13 -0.60
CA ILE A 117 -0.53 2.75 -1.80
C ILE A 117 -0.61 1.23 -1.88
N SER A 118 -1.81 0.68 -2.08
CA SER A 118 -1.99 -0.69 -2.56
C SER A 118 -2.48 -0.65 -4.00
N ALA A 119 -1.80 -1.37 -4.90
CA ALA A 119 -2.16 -1.40 -6.31
C ALA A 119 -2.08 -2.81 -6.91
N TYR A 120 -2.85 -3.01 -7.97
CA TYR A 120 -2.82 -4.24 -8.76
C TYR A 120 -2.79 -3.90 -10.25
N SER A 121 -2.13 -4.71 -11.06
CA SER A 121 -2.28 -4.67 -12.50
C SER A 121 -2.32 -6.08 -13.03
N SER A 122 -3.47 -6.46 -13.59
CA SER A 122 -3.70 -7.79 -14.15
C SER A 122 -2.73 -8.05 -15.31
N PRO A 123 -2.25 -9.30 -15.49
CA PRO A 123 -1.36 -9.64 -16.61
C PRO A 123 -2.00 -9.35 -17.98
N ALA A 124 -3.33 -9.39 -18.07
CA ALA A 124 -4.08 -9.10 -19.31
C ALA A 124 -4.31 -7.59 -19.57
N GLN A 125 -3.99 -6.71 -18.63
CA GLN A 125 -4.20 -5.26 -18.74
C GLN A 125 -2.87 -4.54 -18.97
N ASP A 126 -2.89 -3.38 -19.64
CA ASP A 126 -1.68 -2.58 -19.78
C ASP A 126 -1.22 -2.01 -18.41
N VAL A 127 0.02 -2.33 -18.02
CA VAL A 127 0.63 -1.90 -16.76
C VAL A 127 0.72 -0.40 -16.65
N HIS A 128 0.92 0.30 -17.77
CA HIS A 128 1.13 1.75 -17.79
C HIS A 128 -0.07 2.51 -17.23
N THR A 129 -1.29 1.98 -17.41
CA THR A 129 -2.49 2.58 -16.84
C THR A 129 -2.49 2.58 -15.30
N THR A 130 -1.94 1.54 -14.66
CA THR A 130 -1.76 1.50 -13.21
C THR A 130 -0.57 2.37 -12.79
N LEU A 131 0.54 2.33 -13.53
CA LEU A 131 1.74 3.13 -13.23
C LEU A 131 1.46 4.63 -13.32
N GLN A 132 0.72 5.11 -14.31
CA GLN A 132 0.31 6.52 -14.43
C GLN A 132 -0.50 6.98 -13.21
N LYS A 133 -1.45 6.17 -12.75
CA LYS A 133 -2.24 6.48 -11.54
C LYS A 133 -1.39 6.57 -10.28
N ILE A 134 -0.36 5.72 -10.16
CA ILE A 134 0.61 5.79 -9.06
C ILE A 134 1.46 7.05 -9.23
N HIS A 135 1.93 7.35 -10.43
CA HIS A 135 2.72 8.54 -10.75
C HIS A 135 2.00 9.82 -10.34
N GLU A 136 0.71 9.95 -10.68
CA GLU A 136 -0.11 11.12 -10.31
C GLU A 136 -0.06 11.41 -8.80
N ILE A 137 -0.11 10.36 -7.96
CA ILE A 137 0.01 10.49 -6.49
C ILE A 137 1.43 10.89 -6.09
N ILE A 138 2.46 10.30 -6.70
CA ILE A 138 3.86 10.64 -6.42
C ILE A 138 4.13 12.11 -6.74
N THR A 139 3.65 12.59 -7.89
CA THR A 139 3.87 13.97 -8.34
C THR A 139 3.06 14.99 -7.57
N SER A 140 1.88 14.61 -7.05
CA SER A 140 1.10 15.50 -6.19
C SER A 140 1.68 15.65 -4.78
N LEU A 141 2.61 14.76 -4.39
CA LEU A 141 3.20 14.68 -3.05
C LEU A 141 4.75 14.58 -3.13
N PRO A 142 5.45 15.58 -3.71
CA PRO A 142 6.87 15.47 -4.02
C PRO A 142 7.74 15.21 -2.77
N GLU A 143 7.44 15.87 -1.66
CA GLU A 143 8.18 15.82 -0.40
C GLU A 143 7.76 14.67 0.53
N GLU A 144 6.65 13.99 0.25
CA GLU A 144 6.16 12.94 1.15
C GLU A 144 6.91 11.63 1.00
N LYS A 145 6.99 10.90 2.11
CA LYS A 145 7.43 9.51 2.10
C LYS A 145 6.28 8.64 1.60
N ILE A 146 6.56 7.80 0.61
CA ILE A 146 5.57 6.95 -0.04
C ILE A 146 6.03 5.49 0.04
N ILE A 147 5.10 4.61 0.38
CA ILE A 147 5.26 3.17 0.32
C ILE A 147 4.22 2.61 -0.64
N ILE A 148 4.68 1.83 -1.62
CA ILE A 148 3.82 1.23 -2.65
C ILE A 148 3.89 -0.28 -2.49
N GLY A 149 2.80 -0.93 -2.11
CA GLY A 149 2.63 -2.37 -2.25
C GLY A 149 1.85 -2.66 -3.51
N ALA A 150 2.47 -3.30 -4.48
CA ALA A 150 1.80 -3.61 -5.73
C ALA A 150 2.13 -4.99 -6.25
N ASP A 151 1.12 -5.66 -6.80
CA ASP A 151 1.33 -6.77 -7.72
C ASP A 151 1.12 -6.26 -9.14
N LEU A 152 2.22 -6.16 -9.88
CA LEU A 152 2.26 -5.57 -11.21
C LEU A 152 2.46 -6.62 -12.30
N ASN A 153 2.58 -7.92 -11.97
CA ASN A 153 2.66 -9.01 -12.96
C ASN A 153 3.75 -8.85 -14.06
N GLY A 154 4.87 -8.18 -13.80
CA GLY A 154 5.99 -8.08 -14.76
C GLY A 154 7.05 -9.15 -14.52
N HIS A 155 7.87 -9.47 -15.51
CA HIS A 155 9.00 -10.39 -15.33
C HIS A 155 10.31 -9.62 -15.45
N ASN A 156 11.14 -9.70 -14.40
CA ASN A 156 12.45 -9.06 -14.37
C ASN A 156 13.51 -9.95 -13.69
N THR A 157 14.73 -9.91 -14.21
CA THR A 157 15.89 -10.67 -13.71
C THR A 157 16.29 -10.26 -12.29
N LEU A 158 16.08 -9.01 -11.90
CA LEU A 158 16.29 -8.54 -10.52
C LEU A 158 15.33 -9.20 -9.52
N SER A 159 14.23 -9.76 -10.01
CA SER A 159 13.22 -10.47 -9.22
C SER A 159 13.36 -12.00 -9.33
N GLY A 160 14.44 -12.50 -9.95
CA GLY A 160 14.72 -13.94 -10.07
C GLY A 160 14.20 -14.61 -11.36
N TYR A 161 13.59 -13.87 -12.29
CA TYR A 161 13.21 -14.44 -13.60
C TYR A 161 14.42 -14.61 -14.51
N ARG A 162 14.31 -15.52 -15.49
CA ARG A 162 15.38 -15.79 -16.47
C ARG A 162 15.58 -14.67 -17.48
N SER A 163 14.55 -13.85 -17.71
CA SER A 163 14.55 -12.80 -18.72
C SER A 163 13.61 -11.65 -18.32
N ASN A 164 13.82 -10.49 -18.93
CA ASN A 164 12.97 -9.32 -18.78
C ASN A 164 11.90 -9.30 -19.88
N ASP A 165 10.62 -9.28 -19.52
CA ASP A 165 9.55 -8.99 -20.47
C ASP A 165 9.35 -7.46 -20.62
N ASN A 166 8.56 -7.04 -21.61
CA ASN A 166 8.35 -5.60 -21.85
C ASN A 166 7.65 -4.91 -20.67
N ARG A 167 6.79 -5.65 -19.96
CA ARG A 167 6.08 -5.17 -18.78
C ARG A 167 7.04 -4.92 -17.61
N GLY A 168 7.94 -5.85 -17.34
CA GLY A 168 8.98 -5.76 -16.33
C GLY A 168 9.99 -4.65 -16.61
N LYS A 169 10.31 -4.41 -17.90
CA LYS A 169 11.11 -3.23 -18.31
C LYS A 169 10.38 -1.92 -17.97
N GLY A 170 9.11 -1.79 -18.34
CA GLY A 170 8.33 -0.58 -18.02
C GLY A 170 8.18 -0.33 -16.52
N ILE A 171 8.06 -1.38 -15.71
CA ILE A 171 8.06 -1.28 -14.24
C ILE A 171 9.43 -0.80 -13.73
N LEU A 172 10.53 -1.32 -14.26
CA LEU A 172 11.88 -0.90 -13.86
C LEU A 172 12.15 0.56 -14.24
N ASP A 173 11.80 0.95 -15.46
CA ASP A 173 11.94 2.33 -15.93
C ASP A 173 11.13 3.29 -15.04
N PHE A 174 9.91 2.90 -14.66
CA PHE A 174 9.09 3.65 -13.73
C PHE A 174 9.74 3.81 -12.34
N ILE A 175 10.29 2.74 -11.79
CA ILE A 175 10.99 2.75 -10.49
C ILE A 175 12.16 3.74 -10.52
N LEU A 176 12.98 3.65 -11.58
CA LEU A 176 14.15 4.52 -11.76
C LEU A 176 13.73 5.99 -11.94
N ALA A 177 12.75 6.25 -12.79
CA ALA A 177 12.26 7.60 -13.07
C ALA A 177 11.63 8.31 -11.86
N ASN A 178 11.16 7.54 -10.86
CA ASN A 178 10.53 8.07 -9.64
C ASN A 178 11.43 7.94 -8.40
N ASN A 179 12.72 7.59 -8.58
CA ASN A 179 13.69 7.38 -7.49
C ASN A 179 13.17 6.44 -6.38
N LEU A 180 12.44 5.40 -6.77
CA LEU A 180 11.88 4.42 -5.85
C LEU A 180 12.94 3.38 -5.47
N ASN A 181 13.01 3.04 -4.18
CA ASN A 181 13.87 1.97 -3.70
C ASN A 181 13.06 0.69 -3.61
N VAL A 182 13.53 -0.38 -4.25
CA VAL A 182 12.81 -1.65 -4.26
C VAL A 182 13.28 -2.53 -3.12
N CYS A 183 12.33 -3.15 -2.43
CA CYS A 183 12.63 -4.19 -1.47
C CYS A 183 12.15 -5.54 -2.02
N TRP A 184 13.03 -6.21 -2.78
CA TRP A 184 12.73 -7.44 -3.50
C TRP A 184 12.48 -8.61 -2.53
N PRO A 185 11.64 -9.59 -2.92
CA PRO A 185 11.60 -10.86 -2.24
C PRO A 185 12.90 -11.64 -2.49
N VAL A 186 13.44 -12.29 -1.45
CA VAL A 186 14.56 -13.25 -1.60
C VAL A 186 14.05 -14.62 -2.09
N VAL A 187 12.73 -14.84 -2.07
CA VAL A 187 12.08 -16.08 -2.51
C VAL A 187 10.64 -15.76 -2.95
N SER A 188 10.15 -16.35 -4.03
CA SER A 188 8.77 -16.19 -4.56
C SER A 188 7.70 -16.61 -3.55
N VAL A 189 7.34 -15.72 -2.63
CA VAL A 189 6.21 -15.90 -1.71
C VAL A 189 5.14 -14.85 -2.02
N ASN A 190 3.88 -15.29 -2.09
CA ASN A 190 2.71 -14.43 -2.32
C ASN A 190 2.42 -13.46 -1.16
N CYS A 191 3.27 -13.44 -0.14
CA CYS A 191 3.07 -12.77 1.13
C CYS A 191 4.40 -12.23 1.65
N ARG A 192 4.47 -10.94 2.00
CA ARG A 192 5.70 -10.27 2.40
C ARG A 192 5.50 -9.40 3.63
N VAL A 193 6.31 -9.62 4.67
CA VAL A 193 6.36 -8.78 5.87
C VAL A 193 7.55 -7.83 5.74
N THR A 194 7.32 -6.53 5.91
CA THR A 194 8.39 -5.54 5.97
C THR A 194 8.25 -4.69 7.22
N GLN A 195 9.35 -4.50 7.94
CA GLN A 195 9.45 -3.51 9.00
C GLN A 195 10.08 -2.25 8.43
N ILE A 196 9.36 -1.13 8.53
CA ILE A 196 9.81 0.16 8.05
C ILE A 196 10.23 1.00 9.26
N PRO A 197 11.52 1.38 9.38
CA PRO A 197 11.98 2.21 10.48
C PRO A 197 11.19 3.51 10.56
N GLY A 198 10.98 4.01 11.78
CA GLY A 198 10.32 5.30 12.02
C GLY A 198 11.04 6.51 11.40
N SER A 199 12.29 6.34 10.91
CA SER A 199 13.13 7.36 10.30
C SER A 199 13.26 7.27 8.77
N LEU A 200 12.29 6.65 8.09
CA LEU A 200 12.27 6.44 6.63
C LEU A 200 12.78 7.67 5.84
N LYS A 201 13.93 7.52 5.17
CA LYS A 201 14.56 8.61 4.40
C LYS A 201 14.15 8.65 2.92
N TYR A 202 13.59 7.55 2.40
CA TYR A 202 13.39 7.33 0.95
C TYR A 202 11.98 6.80 0.62
N LYS A 203 11.58 6.89 -0.65
CA LYS A 203 10.35 6.25 -1.17
C LYS A 203 10.61 4.76 -1.42
N ILE A 204 9.68 3.89 -1.01
CA ILE A 204 9.85 2.43 -1.10
C ILE A 204 8.77 1.81 -1.99
N ALA A 205 9.19 0.92 -2.88
CA ALA A 205 8.32 0.02 -3.62
C ALA A 205 8.50 -1.43 -3.13
N LEU A 206 7.41 -2.01 -2.66
CA LEU A 206 7.21 -3.43 -2.38
C LEU A 206 6.45 -3.99 -3.59
N ILE A 207 7.18 -4.55 -4.56
CA ILE A 207 6.56 -5.06 -5.79
C ILE A 207 6.63 -6.58 -5.77
N GLN A 208 5.46 -7.20 -5.89
CA GLN A 208 5.32 -8.63 -6.11
C GLN A 208 5.31 -8.89 -7.61
N PHE A 209 6.06 -9.91 -8.01
CA PHE A 209 6.08 -10.45 -9.37
C PHE A 209 5.61 -11.89 -9.27
N THR A 210 4.62 -12.24 -10.09
CA THR A 210 4.01 -13.57 -10.19
C THR A 210 4.18 -14.11 -11.60
#